data_AF-B4FVM4-F1
#
_entry.id   AF-B4FVM4-F1
#
_cell.length_a   1.000
_cell.length_b   1.000
_cell.length_c   1.000
_cell.angle_alpha   90.00
_cell.angle_beta   90.00
_cell.angle_gamma   90.00
#
_symmetry.space_group_name_H-M   'P 1'
#
loop_
_entity.id
_entity.type
_entity.pdbx_description
1 polymer ?
#
loop_
_entity_poly.entity_id
_entity_poly.type
_entity_poly.pdbx_seq_one_letter_code
_entity_poly.pdbx_strand_id
1 'polypeptide(L)'
;MDTPRTVYKVDRGTPGSDVAAETAAALAAASLVFRKSDPAYASRLVARAKRVFEFADKHRGSYSTGLAADVCPYYCSYSGYQDELLWGAAWLHRATKSPSYLSYIQTNGQVLGADESDNTFGWDNKHAGARVLISKSFLVQRLGALHEYKGHADGFICSMVPGTATDQTQYTRGGLLFRLSDSNMQYVTSSSFLLLTYAKYLAFAKQTVRCGGVAVTPQRLRAIARRQVDYLLGSNPMGMSYMVGYGAKYPRRIHHRASSLPSVAAHPARIGCSQGFTALYAGGANPNLLVGAVVGGPDMQDRFPDERNDHEHSEPATYINAPLVGALAYLAHSYGQL
;
A
#
# COMPACT_ATOMS: atom_id res chain seq x y z
N MET A 1 -12.17 2.77 -25.96
CA MET A 1 -11.09 1.77 -26.10
C MET A 1 -11.57 0.74 -27.08
N ASP A 2 -10.77 0.43 -28.08
CA ASP A 2 -11.20 -0.32 -29.27
C ASP A 2 -10.60 -1.74 -29.32
N THR A 3 -9.81 -2.09 -28.31
CA THR A 3 -9.20 -3.41 -28.14
C THR A 3 -10.10 -4.30 -27.29
N PRO A 4 -10.20 -5.62 -27.58
CA PRO A 4 -10.89 -6.57 -26.72
C PRO A 4 -10.39 -6.49 -25.27
N ARG A 5 -11.30 -6.68 -24.31
CA ARG A 5 -11.01 -6.71 -22.88
C ARG A 5 -11.35 -8.09 -22.33
N THR A 6 -10.43 -9.03 -22.52
CA THR A 6 -10.57 -10.43 -22.08
C THR A 6 -10.66 -10.50 -20.56
N VAL A 7 -11.56 -11.35 -20.07
CA VAL A 7 -11.74 -11.59 -18.63
C VAL A 7 -11.06 -12.90 -18.26
N TYR A 8 -10.14 -12.80 -17.30
CA TYR A 8 -9.46 -13.94 -16.69
C TYR A 8 -10.02 -14.17 -15.30
N LYS A 9 -9.89 -15.40 -14.81
CA LYS A 9 -10.36 -15.81 -13.48
C LYS A 9 -9.40 -16.82 -12.87
N VAL A 10 -9.44 -16.90 -11.55
CA VAL A 10 -8.88 -18.01 -10.78
C VAL A 10 -10.02 -18.93 -10.33
N ASP A 11 -9.77 -20.22 -10.31
CA ASP A 11 -10.70 -21.25 -9.87
C ASP A 11 -9.96 -22.45 -9.27
N ARG A 12 -10.64 -23.60 -9.10
CA ARG A 12 -10.02 -24.77 -8.46
C ARG A 12 -8.92 -25.41 -9.31
N GLY A 13 -9.00 -25.29 -10.64
CA GLY A 13 -8.01 -25.84 -11.56
C GLY A 13 -6.86 -24.85 -11.83
N THR A 14 -7.14 -23.56 -11.70
CA THR A 14 -6.14 -22.48 -11.75
C THR A 14 -6.23 -21.63 -10.48
N PRO A 15 -5.62 -22.06 -9.35
CA PRO A 15 -5.74 -21.35 -8.08
C PRO A 15 -5.08 -19.96 -8.12
N GLY A 16 -5.43 -19.14 -7.13
CA GLY A 16 -4.90 -17.79 -6.95
C GLY A 16 -5.19 -17.28 -5.54
N SER A 17 -4.47 -17.84 -4.58
CA SER A 17 -4.63 -17.58 -3.15
C SER A 17 -4.29 -16.17 -2.76
N ASP A 18 -3.24 -15.60 -3.36
CA ASP A 18 -2.82 -14.21 -3.22
C ASP A 18 -3.96 -13.24 -3.56
N VAL A 19 -4.40 -13.20 -4.82
CA VAL A 19 -5.45 -12.29 -5.29
C VAL A 19 -6.79 -12.54 -4.58
N ALA A 20 -7.10 -13.80 -4.25
CA ALA A 20 -8.32 -14.15 -3.54
C ALA A 20 -8.28 -13.71 -2.07
N ALA A 21 -7.19 -13.94 -1.35
CA ALA A 21 -7.05 -13.55 0.04
C ALA A 21 -6.90 -12.03 0.21
N GLU A 22 -6.26 -11.33 -0.73
CA GLU A 22 -6.27 -9.86 -0.78
C GLU A 22 -7.68 -9.32 -1.06
N THR A 23 -8.43 -9.96 -1.97
CA THR A 23 -9.84 -9.61 -2.19
C THR A 23 -10.67 -9.81 -0.92
N ALA A 24 -10.44 -10.90 -0.19
CA ALA A 24 -11.11 -11.16 1.09
C ALA A 24 -10.74 -10.10 2.14
N ALA A 25 -9.47 -9.70 2.22
CA ALA A 25 -9.00 -8.62 3.09
C ALA A 25 -9.70 -7.29 2.76
N ALA A 26 -9.74 -6.88 1.50
CA ALA A 26 -10.39 -5.66 1.04
C ALA A 26 -11.88 -5.64 1.39
N LEU A 27 -12.61 -6.74 1.12
CA LEU A 27 -14.04 -6.86 1.44
C LEU A 27 -14.30 -6.84 2.95
N ALA A 28 -13.47 -7.53 3.74
CA ALA A 28 -13.56 -7.54 5.19
C ALA A 28 -13.28 -6.13 5.78
N ALA A 29 -12.26 -5.44 5.28
CA ALA A 29 -11.93 -4.07 5.67
C ALA A 29 -13.07 -3.09 5.32
N ALA A 30 -13.59 -3.15 4.09
CA ALA A 30 -14.70 -2.31 3.63
C ALA A 30 -15.96 -2.52 4.48
N SER A 31 -16.25 -3.77 4.88
CA SER A 31 -17.41 -4.05 5.74
C SER A 31 -17.40 -3.32 7.09
N LEU A 32 -16.21 -3.02 7.63
CA LEU A 32 -16.06 -2.26 8.87
C LEU A 32 -16.47 -0.80 8.66
N VAL A 33 -16.17 -0.23 7.49
CA VAL A 33 -16.51 1.16 7.11
C VAL A 33 -18.02 1.30 6.93
N PHE A 34 -18.64 0.39 6.16
CA PHE A 34 -20.08 0.44 5.87
C PHE A 34 -20.97 -0.02 7.04
N ARG A 35 -20.40 -0.59 8.11
CA ARG A 35 -21.16 -1.21 9.20
C ARG A 35 -22.27 -0.34 9.78
N LYS A 36 -22.05 0.97 9.88
CA LYS A 36 -23.02 1.92 10.44
C LYS A 36 -23.93 2.53 9.38
N SER A 37 -23.40 2.86 8.19
CA SER A 37 -24.13 3.57 7.15
C SER A 37 -24.97 2.66 6.26
N ASP A 38 -24.52 1.42 6.02
CA ASP A 38 -25.22 0.40 5.25
C ASP A 38 -24.93 -1.00 5.82
N PRO A 39 -25.64 -1.41 6.89
CA PRO A 39 -25.42 -2.70 7.53
C PRO A 39 -25.70 -3.91 6.61
N ALA A 40 -26.65 -3.77 5.66
CA ALA A 40 -27.00 -4.82 4.72
C ALA A 40 -25.85 -5.07 3.74
N TYR A 41 -25.26 -4.00 3.20
CA TYR A 41 -24.09 -4.09 2.34
C TYR A 41 -22.87 -4.60 3.11
N ALA A 42 -22.61 -4.09 4.33
CA ALA A 42 -21.54 -4.59 5.19
C ALA A 42 -21.64 -6.12 5.42
N SER A 43 -22.86 -6.62 5.66
CA SER A 43 -23.11 -8.05 5.83
C SER A 43 -22.82 -8.86 4.55
N ARG A 44 -23.20 -8.32 3.39
CA ARG A 44 -22.88 -8.92 2.07
C ARG A 44 -21.37 -8.99 1.82
N LEU A 45 -20.64 -7.93 2.17
CA LEU A 45 -19.19 -7.87 2.04
C LEU A 45 -18.50 -8.91 2.92
N VAL A 46 -18.84 -9.00 4.22
CA VAL A 46 -18.27 -10.04 5.11
C VAL A 46 -18.59 -11.44 4.63
N ALA A 47 -19.84 -11.70 4.21
CA ALA A 47 -20.24 -13.01 3.72
C ALA A 47 -19.47 -13.41 2.44
N ARG A 48 -19.17 -12.44 1.56
CA ARG A 48 -18.30 -12.68 0.40
C ARG A 48 -16.85 -12.89 0.83
N ALA A 49 -16.30 -12.05 1.71
CA ALA A 49 -14.93 -12.16 2.20
C ALA A 49 -14.63 -13.55 2.77
N LYS A 50 -15.53 -14.10 3.61
CA LYS A 50 -15.40 -15.46 4.16
C LYS A 50 -15.27 -16.53 3.08
N ARG A 51 -16.16 -16.50 2.06
CA ARG A 51 -16.16 -17.48 0.96
C ARG A 51 -14.92 -17.38 0.07
N VAL A 52 -14.46 -16.16 -0.22
CA VAL A 52 -13.27 -15.97 -1.06
C VAL A 52 -12.00 -16.38 -0.30
N PHE A 53 -11.92 -16.10 1.00
CA PHE A 53 -10.82 -16.59 1.83
C PHE A 53 -10.80 -18.11 1.96
N GLU A 54 -11.96 -18.74 2.16
CA GLU A 54 -12.06 -20.21 2.17
C GLU A 54 -11.56 -20.82 0.86
N PHE A 55 -11.90 -20.21 -0.28
CA PHE A 55 -11.35 -20.61 -1.58
C PHE A 55 -9.82 -20.47 -1.61
N ALA A 56 -9.30 -19.31 -1.20
CA ALA A 56 -7.86 -19.02 -1.20
C ALA A 56 -7.06 -20.02 -0.36
N ASP A 57 -7.55 -20.34 0.84
CA ASP A 57 -6.89 -21.23 1.78
C ASP A 57 -7.00 -22.71 1.38
N LYS A 58 -8.14 -23.11 0.80
CA LYS A 58 -8.39 -24.50 0.37
C LYS A 58 -7.68 -24.87 -0.93
N HIS A 59 -7.53 -23.91 -1.85
CA HIS A 59 -6.93 -24.12 -3.16
C HIS A 59 -5.67 -23.27 -3.28
N ARG A 60 -4.59 -23.72 -2.62
CA ARG A 60 -3.35 -22.95 -2.47
C ARG A 60 -2.53 -22.87 -3.76
N GLY A 61 -2.20 -21.65 -4.19
CA GLY A 61 -1.29 -21.39 -5.29
C GLY A 61 -1.31 -19.93 -5.72
N SER A 62 -0.17 -19.40 -6.17
CA SER A 62 -0.09 -18.04 -6.69
C SER A 62 -0.84 -17.90 -8.00
N TYR A 63 -1.60 -16.81 -8.17
CA TYR A 63 -2.42 -16.62 -9.37
C TYR A 63 -1.58 -16.52 -10.65
N SER A 64 -0.37 -15.94 -10.55
CA SER A 64 0.54 -15.79 -11.68
C SER A 64 1.12 -17.12 -12.14
N THR A 65 1.02 -18.21 -11.39
CA THR A 65 1.46 -19.54 -11.87
C THR A 65 0.63 -20.01 -13.06
N GLY A 66 -0.70 -19.83 -13.00
CA GLY A 66 -1.59 -20.23 -14.08
C GLY A 66 -1.96 -19.12 -15.05
N LEU A 67 -1.74 -17.85 -14.68
CA LEU A 67 -2.08 -16.68 -15.49
C LEU A 67 -0.84 -15.88 -15.95
N ALA A 68 0.37 -16.44 -15.83
CA ALA A 68 1.63 -15.75 -16.15
C ALA A 68 1.60 -15.04 -17.51
N ALA A 69 1.10 -15.72 -18.55
CA ALA A 69 1.06 -15.19 -19.91
C ALA A 69 0.24 -13.90 -20.05
N ASP A 70 -0.70 -13.65 -19.13
CA ASP A 70 -1.64 -12.54 -19.18
C ASP A 70 -1.34 -11.45 -18.14
N VAL A 71 -0.63 -11.77 -17.05
CA VAL A 71 -0.41 -10.86 -15.91
C VAL A 71 1.05 -10.47 -15.70
N CYS A 72 2.00 -11.28 -16.18
CA CYS A 72 3.43 -10.97 -16.13
C CYS A 72 3.90 -10.29 -17.42
N PRO A 73 4.88 -9.37 -17.36
CA PRO A 73 5.67 -8.99 -16.19
C PRO A 73 5.04 -7.86 -15.33
N TYR A 74 3.74 -7.58 -15.47
CA TYR A 74 3.13 -6.41 -14.81
C TYR A 74 2.93 -6.58 -13.30
N TYR A 75 2.17 -7.60 -12.89
CA TYR A 75 1.82 -7.84 -11.48
C TYR A 75 2.06 -9.29 -11.07
N CYS A 76 3.22 -9.86 -11.34
CA CYS A 76 3.50 -11.24 -10.91
C CYS A 76 3.42 -11.36 -9.37
N SER A 77 2.99 -12.50 -8.85
CA SER A 77 3.17 -12.82 -7.43
C SER A 77 4.65 -13.12 -7.20
N TYR A 78 5.36 -12.20 -6.54
CA TYR A 78 6.78 -12.36 -6.21
C TYR A 78 6.98 -12.85 -4.78
N SER A 79 6.19 -12.34 -3.82
CA SER A 79 6.22 -12.79 -2.41
C SER A 79 5.52 -14.13 -2.16
N GLY A 80 4.72 -14.60 -3.12
CA GLY A 80 3.88 -15.77 -2.96
C GLY A 80 2.46 -15.40 -2.55
N TYR A 81 1.83 -16.25 -1.74
CA TYR A 81 0.44 -16.06 -1.26
C TYR A 81 0.31 -16.13 0.27
N GLN A 82 1.42 -16.44 0.95
CA GLN A 82 1.46 -16.72 2.38
C GLN A 82 1.09 -15.46 3.17
N ASP A 83 1.60 -14.31 2.74
CA ASP A 83 1.34 -13.03 3.36
C ASP A 83 -0.11 -12.58 3.18
N GLU A 84 -0.73 -12.82 2.02
CA GLU A 84 -2.15 -12.52 1.84
C GLU A 84 -3.06 -13.44 2.63
N LEU A 85 -2.70 -14.72 2.83
CA LEU A 85 -3.46 -15.60 3.72
C LEU A 85 -3.41 -15.08 5.17
N LEU A 86 -2.25 -14.64 5.65
CA LEU A 86 -2.12 -14.04 6.97
C LEU A 86 -2.89 -12.71 7.07
N TRP A 87 -2.75 -11.85 6.07
CA TRP A 87 -3.43 -10.56 5.96
C TRP A 87 -4.96 -10.68 5.89
N GLY A 88 -5.46 -11.59 5.04
CA GLY A 88 -6.86 -11.92 4.89
C GLY A 88 -7.46 -12.44 6.18
N ALA A 89 -6.78 -13.37 6.86
CA ALA A 89 -7.19 -13.86 8.17
C ALA A 89 -7.24 -12.75 9.21
N ALA A 90 -6.25 -11.85 9.23
CA ALA A 90 -6.20 -10.71 10.16
C ALA A 90 -7.38 -9.75 9.95
N TRP A 91 -7.72 -9.40 8.70
CA TRP A 91 -8.88 -8.55 8.41
C TRP A 91 -10.20 -9.24 8.71
N LEU A 92 -10.33 -10.53 8.40
CA LEU A 92 -11.52 -11.30 8.73
C LEU A 92 -11.72 -11.44 10.23
N HIS A 93 -10.66 -11.70 11.00
CA HIS A 93 -10.70 -11.66 12.45
C HIS A 93 -11.17 -10.29 12.94
N ARG A 94 -10.61 -9.19 12.41
CA ARG A 94 -11.03 -7.83 12.79
C ARG A 94 -12.49 -7.54 12.45
N ALA A 95 -12.96 -7.96 11.28
CA ALA A 95 -14.31 -7.70 10.81
C ALA A 95 -15.35 -8.51 11.60
N THR A 96 -15.06 -9.77 11.90
CA THR A 96 -16.02 -10.74 12.43
C THR A 96 -15.90 -10.99 13.92
N LYS A 97 -14.72 -10.76 14.51
CA LYS A 97 -14.32 -11.23 15.84
C LYS A 97 -14.44 -12.76 16.00
N SER A 98 -14.43 -13.51 14.91
CA SER A 98 -14.58 -14.97 14.95
C SER A 98 -13.32 -15.61 15.56
N PRO A 99 -13.46 -16.47 16.60
CA PRO A 99 -12.34 -17.23 17.16
C PRO A 99 -11.63 -18.10 16.12
N SER A 100 -12.34 -18.56 15.08
CA SER A 100 -11.76 -19.39 14.02
C SER A 100 -10.60 -18.71 13.29
N TYR A 101 -10.71 -17.40 13.00
CA TYR A 101 -9.64 -16.65 12.35
C TYR A 101 -8.51 -16.32 13.31
N LEU A 102 -8.81 -16.14 14.60
CA LEU A 102 -7.79 -16.02 15.63
C LEU A 102 -6.96 -17.30 15.71
N SER A 103 -7.61 -18.46 15.82
CA SER A 103 -6.93 -19.77 15.80
C SER A 103 -6.15 -19.99 14.52
N TYR A 104 -6.70 -19.60 13.36
CA TYR A 104 -5.97 -19.68 12.09
C TYR A 104 -4.65 -18.91 12.13
N ILE A 105 -4.67 -17.65 12.62
CA ILE A 105 -3.47 -16.80 12.74
C ILE A 105 -2.45 -17.43 13.69
N GLN A 106 -2.90 -17.99 14.82
CA GLN A 106 -2.02 -18.61 15.80
C GLN A 106 -1.38 -19.90 15.29
N THR A 107 -2.15 -20.73 14.59
CA THR A 107 -1.68 -22.02 14.08
C THR A 107 -0.80 -21.87 12.83
N ASN A 108 -1.15 -20.94 11.93
CA ASN A 108 -0.49 -20.83 10.63
C ASN A 108 0.51 -19.67 10.55
N GLY A 109 0.50 -18.73 11.51
CA GLY A 109 1.27 -17.48 11.42
C GLY A 109 2.74 -17.69 11.06
N GLN A 110 3.44 -18.56 11.78
CA GLN A 110 4.86 -18.85 11.53
C GLN A 110 5.08 -19.45 10.12
N VAL A 111 4.26 -20.43 9.72
CA VAL A 111 4.35 -21.07 8.39
C VAL A 111 3.99 -20.09 7.27
N LEU A 112 3.16 -19.09 7.56
CA LEU A 112 2.78 -18.01 6.66
C LEU A 112 3.70 -16.78 6.77
N GLY A 113 4.90 -16.92 7.34
CA GLY A 113 5.92 -15.87 7.31
C GLY A 113 5.69 -14.69 8.27
N ALA A 114 4.95 -14.89 9.36
CA ALA A 114 4.71 -13.85 10.37
C ALA A 114 6.00 -13.18 10.89
N ASP A 115 7.14 -13.89 10.87
CA ASP A 115 8.46 -13.44 11.31
C ASP A 115 9.46 -13.18 10.16
N GLU A 116 9.05 -13.26 8.89
CA GLU A 116 9.93 -13.00 7.74
C GLU A 116 10.65 -11.65 7.81
N SER A 117 11.90 -11.60 7.38
CA SER A 117 12.70 -10.38 7.47
C SER A 117 12.40 -9.33 6.41
N ASP A 118 11.66 -9.66 5.34
CA ASP A 118 11.22 -8.66 4.39
C ASP A 118 10.20 -7.72 5.05
N ASN A 119 10.60 -6.45 5.13
CA ASN A 119 9.89 -5.38 5.81
C ASN A 119 9.25 -4.42 4.79
N THR A 120 8.94 -4.91 3.59
CA THR A 120 8.18 -4.15 2.60
C THR A 120 6.68 -4.29 2.86
N PHE A 121 5.94 -3.25 2.47
CA PHE A 121 4.48 -3.29 2.39
C PHE A 121 4.07 -2.67 1.06
N GLY A 122 3.34 -3.41 0.24
CA GLY A 122 2.95 -2.98 -1.09
C GLY A 122 1.83 -3.84 -1.66
N TRP A 123 1.61 -3.76 -2.98
CA TRP A 123 0.61 -4.59 -3.64
C TRP A 123 0.98 -6.07 -3.68
N ASP A 124 2.26 -6.41 -3.51
CA ASP A 124 2.79 -7.79 -3.54
C ASP A 124 3.00 -8.34 -2.12
N ASN A 125 3.82 -7.72 -1.26
CA ASN A 125 4.07 -8.20 0.10
C ASN A 125 3.22 -7.48 1.18
N LYS A 126 2.50 -8.25 2.01
CA LYS A 126 1.58 -7.79 3.07
C LYS A 126 2.09 -8.07 4.48
N HIS A 127 3.22 -8.76 4.66
CA HIS A 127 3.71 -9.20 5.97
C HIS A 127 3.84 -8.05 6.98
N ALA A 128 4.49 -6.94 6.61
CA ALA A 128 4.64 -5.78 7.48
C ALA A 128 3.28 -5.17 7.88
N GLY A 129 2.33 -5.10 6.93
CA GLY A 129 0.96 -4.67 7.20
C GLY A 129 0.22 -5.62 8.14
N ALA A 130 0.34 -6.92 7.94
CA ALA A 130 -0.27 -7.95 8.78
C ALA A 130 0.26 -7.91 10.22
N ARG A 131 1.58 -7.81 10.41
CA ARG A 131 2.21 -7.66 11.74
C ARG A 131 1.65 -6.46 12.48
N VAL A 132 1.64 -5.28 11.83
CA VAL A 132 1.09 -4.05 12.42
C VAL A 132 -0.40 -4.24 12.74
N LEU A 133 -1.20 -4.80 11.82
CA LEU A 133 -2.62 -5.02 12.03
C LEU A 133 -2.91 -5.96 13.21
N ILE A 134 -2.22 -7.09 13.29
CA ILE A 134 -2.42 -8.12 14.33
C ILE A 134 -1.90 -7.63 15.68
N SER A 135 -0.79 -6.87 15.71
CA SER A 135 -0.26 -6.27 16.95
C SER A 135 -1.29 -5.41 17.69
N LYS A 136 -2.27 -4.82 16.97
CA LYS A 136 -3.39 -4.10 17.57
C LYS A 136 -4.17 -4.97 18.55
N SER A 137 -4.39 -6.23 18.22
CA SER A 137 -5.14 -7.15 19.07
C SER A 137 -4.43 -7.37 20.41
N PHE A 138 -3.11 -7.37 20.43
CA PHE A 138 -2.34 -7.36 21.68
C PHE A 138 -2.38 -5.99 22.38
N LEU A 139 -1.93 -4.94 21.70
CA LEU A 139 -1.71 -3.60 22.29
C LEU A 139 -3.00 -2.91 22.76
N VAL A 140 -4.09 -3.07 22.01
CA VAL A 140 -5.34 -2.33 22.21
C VAL A 140 -6.44 -3.23 22.76
N GLN A 141 -6.53 -4.47 22.27
CA GLN A 141 -7.59 -5.41 22.67
C GLN A 141 -7.16 -6.36 23.79
N ARG A 142 -5.90 -6.29 24.23
CA ARG A 142 -5.32 -7.09 25.34
C ARG A 142 -5.43 -8.60 25.13
N LEU A 143 -5.41 -9.05 23.87
CA LEU A 143 -5.34 -10.47 23.53
C LEU A 143 -3.90 -10.96 23.65
N GLY A 144 -3.53 -11.50 24.82
CA GLY A 144 -2.18 -11.98 25.11
C GLY A 144 -1.67 -13.06 24.15
N ALA A 145 -2.59 -13.80 23.54
CA ALA A 145 -2.30 -14.88 22.61
C ALA A 145 -1.61 -14.43 21.29
N LEU A 146 -1.52 -13.12 21.04
CA LEU A 146 -0.88 -12.52 19.85
C LEU A 146 0.32 -11.61 20.22
N HIS A 147 0.94 -11.84 21.39
CA HIS A 147 2.05 -11.00 21.85
C HIS A 147 3.25 -11.00 20.89
N GLU A 148 3.53 -12.12 20.22
CA GLU A 148 4.63 -12.27 19.25
C GLU A 148 4.52 -11.25 18.10
N TYR A 149 3.31 -10.93 17.64
CA TYR A 149 3.07 -9.96 16.58
C TYR A 149 3.41 -8.53 17.00
N LYS A 150 3.44 -8.22 18.30
CA LYS A 150 4.05 -6.97 18.76
C LYS A 150 5.56 -7.00 18.52
N GLY A 151 6.24 -8.10 18.81
CA GLY A 151 7.67 -8.27 18.52
C GLY A 151 7.98 -8.14 17.03
N HIS A 152 7.19 -8.77 16.17
CA HIS A 152 7.34 -8.65 14.72
C HIS A 152 7.07 -7.22 14.22
N ALA A 153 6.04 -6.55 14.75
CA ALA A 153 5.76 -5.15 14.42
C ALA A 153 6.88 -4.21 14.93
N ASP A 154 7.39 -4.42 16.15
CA ASP A 154 8.55 -3.69 16.68
C ASP A 154 9.77 -3.86 15.78
N GLY A 155 10.05 -5.08 15.30
CA GLY A 155 11.14 -5.37 14.36
C GLY A 155 11.04 -4.56 13.07
N PHE A 156 9.85 -4.53 12.45
CA PHE A 156 9.58 -3.69 11.28
C PHE A 156 9.78 -2.19 11.57
N ILE A 157 9.31 -1.70 12.72
CA ILE A 157 9.53 -0.30 13.09
C ILE A 157 11.02 -0.02 13.25
N CYS A 158 11.74 -0.90 13.93
CA CYS A 158 13.15 -0.73 14.22
C CYS A 158 14.05 -0.80 12.97
N SER A 159 13.60 -1.45 11.89
CA SER A 159 14.30 -1.42 10.60
C SER A 159 14.13 -0.10 9.84
N MET A 160 13.24 0.78 10.30
CA MET A 160 12.93 2.07 9.67
C MET A 160 13.18 3.30 10.53
N VAL A 161 13.82 3.16 11.70
CA VAL A 161 14.13 4.29 12.57
C VAL A 161 15.57 4.76 12.33
N PRO A 162 15.77 5.95 11.71
CA PRO A 162 17.09 6.43 11.39
C PRO A 162 18.00 6.59 12.61
N GLY A 163 19.26 6.21 12.44
CA GLY A 163 20.30 6.36 13.47
C GLY A 163 20.21 5.37 14.62
N THR A 164 19.61 4.20 14.40
CA THR A 164 19.60 3.08 15.35
C THR A 164 20.41 1.91 14.79
N ALA A 165 20.94 1.05 15.65
CA ALA A 165 21.73 -0.12 15.23
C ALA A 165 20.94 -1.13 14.39
N THR A 166 19.60 -1.02 14.38
CA THR A 166 18.69 -1.89 13.65
C THR A 166 18.19 -1.26 12.35
N ASP A 167 18.58 -0.03 12.03
CA ASP A 167 18.15 0.68 10.82
C ASP A 167 18.65 -0.03 9.56
N GLN A 168 17.72 -0.36 8.66
CA GLN A 168 17.99 -0.99 7.38
C GLN A 168 17.54 -0.12 6.21
N THR A 169 17.05 1.09 6.49
CA THR A 169 16.44 1.95 5.48
C THR A 169 17.49 2.81 4.79
N GLN A 170 17.45 2.84 3.46
CA GLN A 170 18.24 3.79 2.69
C GLN A 170 17.47 5.09 2.50
N TYR A 171 18.19 6.20 2.53
CA TYR A 171 17.63 7.51 2.27
C TYR A 171 18.42 8.20 1.16
N THR A 172 17.72 8.93 0.30
CA THR A 172 18.34 9.88 -0.62
C THR A 172 19.02 11.01 0.17
N ARG A 173 19.84 11.83 -0.50
CA ARG A 173 20.48 12.98 0.15
C ARG A 173 19.45 14.00 0.65
N GLY A 174 18.35 14.18 -0.08
CA GLY A 174 17.20 14.99 0.31
C GLY A 174 16.36 14.36 1.43
N GLY A 175 16.58 13.09 1.75
CA GLY A 175 15.96 12.41 2.87
C GLY A 175 14.66 11.66 2.57
N LEU A 176 14.43 11.31 1.31
CA LEU A 176 13.38 10.40 0.92
C LEU A 176 13.78 8.96 1.25
N LEU A 177 12.87 8.20 1.86
CA LEU A 177 13.01 6.75 2.00
C LEU A 177 13.14 6.15 0.61
N PHE A 178 14.19 5.37 0.36
CA PHE A 178 14.47 4.79 -0.94
C PHE A 178 14.62 3.28 -0.83
N ARG A 179 13.76 2.56 -1.55
CA ARG A 179 13.70 1.09 -1.52
C ARG A 179 13.97 0.47 -2.88
N LEU A 180 13.36 0.99 -3.94
CA LEU A 180 13.57 0.57 -5.33
C LEU A 180 13.71 1.81 -6.22
N SER A 181 14.32 1.67 -7.39
CA SER A 181 14.34 2.73 -8.42
C SER A 181 12.93 3.02 -8.94
N ASP A 182 12.18 1.96 -9.21
CA ASP A 182 10.90 2.07 -9.91
C ASP A 182 9.78 2.25 -8.90
N SER A 183 8.93 3.25 -9.10
CA SER A 183 7.75 3.50 -8.26
C SER A 183 8.04 3.56 -6.75
N ASN A 184 9.20 4.11 -6.37
CA ASN A 184 9.66 4.19 -4.99
C ASN A 184 8.62 4.80 -4.02
N MET A 185 7.80 5.74 -4.51
CA MET A 185 6.73 6.37 -3.72
C MET A 185 5.73 5.38 -3.14
N GLN A 186 5.58 4.17 -3.69
CA GLN A 186 4.83 3.09 -3.03
C GLN A 186 5.34 2.84 -1.61
N TYR A 187 6.65 2.67 -1.45
CA TYR A 187 7.26 2.35 -0.16
C TYR A 187 7.27 3.56 0.78
N VAL A 188 7.41 4.75 0.22
CA VAL A 188 7.32 6.01 0.98
C VAL A 188 5.94 6.14 1.62
N THR A 189 4.87 5.95 0.84
CA THR A 189 3.49 6.12 1.33
C THR A 189 3.06 4.97 2.21
N SER A 190 3.42 3.72 1.88
CA SER A 190 3.08 2.53 2.65
C SER A 190 3.78 2.49 4.01
N SER A 191 5.09 2.77 4.06
CA SER A 191 5.83 2.86 5.33
C SER A 191 5.34 4.01 6.20
N SER A 192 5.07 5.18 5.61
CA SER A 192 4.48 6.31 6.35
C SER A 192 3.14 5.94 6.98
N PHE A 193 2.28 5.25 6.25
CA PHE A 193 0.99 4.79 6.76
C PHE A 193 1.14 3.79 7.91
N LEU A 194 2.04 2.81 7.79
CA LEU A 194 2.27 1.82 8.85
C LEU A 194 2.92 2.44 10.10
N LEU A 195 3.89 3.35 9.94
CA LEU A 195 4.51 4.11 11.04
C LEU A 195 3.45 4.88 11.84
N LEU A 196 2.56 5.61 11.16
CA LEU A 196 1.49 6.38 11.82
C LEU A 196 0.45 5.47 12.48
N THR A 197 0.10 4.37 11.82
CA THR A 197 -0.83 3.37 12.37
C THR A 197 -0.28 2.76 13.65
N TYR A 198 1.00 2.37 13.66
CA TYR A 198 1.62 1.78 14.84
C TYR A 198 1.84 2.82 15.95
N ALA A 199 2.23 4.05 15.61
CA ALA A 199 2.30 5.17 16.55
C ALA A 199 0.97 5.35 17.29
N LYS A 200 -0.17 5.24 16.58
CA LYS A 200 -1.51 5.28 17.18
C LYS A 200 -1.75 4.15 18.18
N TYR A 201 -1.32 2.93 17.87
CA TYR A 201 -1.47 1.79 18.77
C TYR A 201 -0.62 1.93 20.03
N LEU A 202 0.64 2.34 19.87
CA LEU A 202 1.56 2.60 20.98
C LEU A 202 1.06 3.73 21.89
N ALA A 203 0.56 4.84 21.30
CA ALA A 203 0.00 5.96 22.06
C ALA A 203 -1.22 5.51 22.90
N PHE A 204 -2.13 4.72 22.31
CA PHE A 204 -3.27 4.17 23.02
C PHE A 204 -2.84 3.24 24.17
N ALA A 205 -1.85 2.38 23.91
CA ALA A 205 -1.31 1.44 24.90
C ALA A 205 -0.38 2.09 25.93
N LYS A 206 -0.02 3.37 25.77
CA LYS A 206 1.01 4.08 26.55
C LYS A 206 2.36 3.34 26.54
N GLN A 207 2.76 2.84 25.37
CA GLN A 207 3.99 2.08 25.19
C GLN A 207 4.98 2.76 24.23
N THR A 208 6.23 2.28 24.27
CA THR A 208 7.32 2.64 23.36
C THR A 208 7.94 1.38 22.76
N VAL A 209 8.68 1.53 21.67
CA VAL A 209 9.52 0.47 21.10
C VAL A 209 10.96 0.66 21.55
N ARG A 210 11.75 -0.42 21.70
CA ARG A 210 13.20 -0.34 21.91
C ARG A 210 13.92 -0.85 20.67
N CYS A 211 14.61 0.04 19.96
CA CYS A 211 15.38 -0.27 18.75
C CYS A 211 16.87 -0.09 19.04
N GLY A 212 17.62 -1.19 19.09
CA GLY A 212 19.06 -1.14 19.40
C GLY A 212 19.39 -0.41 20.72
N GLY A 213 18.56 -0.59 21.76
CA GLY A 213 18.70 0.09 23.05
C GLY A 213 18.07 1.49 23.13
N VAL A 214 17.70 2.09 22.00
CA VAL A 214 17.07 3.41 21.92
C VAL A 214 15.56 3.30 22.07
N ALA A 215 14.97 4.08 22.98
CA ALA A 215 13.52 4.19 23.10
C ALA A 215 12.94 5.03 21.94
N VAL A 216 11.97 4.46 21.24
CA VAL A 216 11.27 5.09 20.12
C VAL A 216 9.83 5.35 20.53
N THR A 217 9.47 6.63 20.59
CA THR A 217 8.14 7.10 21.02
C THR A 217 7.17 7.20 19.84
N PRO A 218 5.84 7.18 20.08
CA PRO A 218 4.85 7.49 19.06
C PRO A 218 5.12 8.81 18.31
N GLN A 219 5.60 9.83 19.02
CA GLN A 219 5.94 11.14 18.44
C GLN A 219 7.11 11.04 17.47
N ARG A 220 8.13 10.22 17.78
CA ARG A 220 9.25 9.99 16.86
C ARG A 220 8.80 9.28 15.58
N LEU A 221 7.93 8.27 15.68
CA LEU A 221 7.36 7.60 14.51
C LEU A 221 6.52 8.56 13.65
N ARG A 222 5.70 9.41 14.30
CA ARG A 222 4.94 10.46 13.60
C ARG A 222 5.86 11.44 12.88
N ALA A 223 6.97 11.85 13.49
CA ALA A 223 7.92 12.78 12.88
C ALA A 223 8.59 12.17 11.63
N ILE A 224 8.99 10.89 11.70
CA ILE A 224 9.58 10.18 10.56
C ILE A 224 8.58 10.12 9.39
N ALA A 225 7.35 9.65 9.64
CA ALA A 225 6.32 9.56 8.62
C ALA A 225 5.91 10.94 8.07
N ARG A 226 5.80 11.96 8.92
CA ARG A 226 5.50 13.33 8.48
C ARG A 226 6.58 13.85 7.55
N ARG A 227 7.86 13.64 7.86
CA ARG A 227 8.96 14.06 6.98
C ARG A 227 8.85 13.47 5.57
N GLN A 228 8.43 12.20 5.46
CA GLN A 228 8.22 11.55 4.18
C GLN A 228 7.03 12.13 3.41
N VAL A 229 5.92 12.40 4.09
CA VAL A 229 4.76 13.08 3.47
C VAL A 229 5.10 14.51 3.07
N ASP A 230 5.82 15.26 3.91
CA ASP A 230 6.28 16.62 3.60
C ASP A 230 7.23 16.62 2.40
N TYR A 231 8.15 15.64 2.30
CA TYR A 231 9.00 15.46 1.11
C TYR A 231 8.13 15.23 -0.13
N LEU A 232 7.18 14.29 -0.07
CA LEU A 232 6.26 13.99 -1.18
C LEU A 232 5.51 15.25 -1.65
N LEU A 233 5.12 16.12 -0.72
CA LEU A 233 4.34 17.33 -0.98
C LEU A 233 5.18 18.58 -1.30
N GLY A 234 6.51 18.47 -1.36
CA GLY A 234 7.39 19.53 -1.87
C GLY A 234 8.54 19.97 -0.97
N SER A 235 8.66 19.43 0.25
CA SER A 235 9.81 19.68 1.13
C SER A 235 11.01 18.82 0.74
N ASN A 236 11.47 18.98 -0.50
CA ASN A 236 12.54 18.22 -1.12
C ASN A 236 13.49 19.15 -1.90
N PRO A 237 14.68 18.68 -2.32
CA PRO A 237 15.66 19.51 -3.03
C PRO A 237 15.14 20.18 -4.30
N MET A 238 14.10 19.63 -4.94
CA MET A 238 13.49 20.20 -6.14
C MET A 238 12.40 21.24 -5.86
N GLY A 239 11.97 21.41 -4.61
CA GLY A 239 10.84 22.24 -4.21
C GLY A 239 9.55 21.86 -4.94
N MET A 240 9.36 20.57 -5.23
CA MET A 240 8.32 20.07 -6.14
C MET A 240 7.44 19.03 -5.45
N SER A 241 6.13 19.25 -5.44
CA SER A 241 5.17 18.23 -5.02
C SER A 241 5.17 17.09 -6.05
N TYR A 242 5.29 15.85 -5.60
CA TYR A 242 5.08 14.66 -6.45
C TYR A 242 3.60 14.25 -6.54
N MET A 243 2.70 15.02 -5.91
CA MET A 243 1.26 14.94 -6.09
C MET A 243 0.79 15.97 -7.12
N VAL A 244 0.16 15.49 -8.19
CA VAL A 244 -0.34 16.30 -9.30
C VAL A 244 -1.41 17.27 -8.81
N GLY A 245 -1.25 18.56 -9.15
CA GLY A 245 -2.19 19.62 -8.78
C GLY A 245 -2.09 20.12 -7.33
N TYR A 246 -1.07 19.70 -6.58
CA TYR A 246 -0.80 20.19 -5.23
C TYR A 246 0.46 21.06 -5.19
N GLY A 247 0.41 22.18 -4.47
CA GLY A 247 1.53 23.12 -4.34
C GLY A 247 1.79 23.96 -5.60
N ALA A 248 2.84 24.78 -5.56
CA ALA A 248 3.19 25.70 -6.65
C ALA A 248 3.90 25.02 -7.84
N LYS A 249 4.52 23.85 -7.62
CA LYS A 249 5.29 23.09 -8.61
C LYS A 249 4.98 21.61 -8.47
N TYR A 250 4.51 20.97 -9.54
CA TYR A 250 4.09 19.56 -9.57
C TYR A 250 4.26 18.95 -10.99
N PRO A 251 4.32 17.61 -11.14
CA PRO A 251 4.47 16.95 -12.44
C PRO A 251 3.36 17.32 -13.42
N ARG A 252 3.73 17.66 -14.65
CA ARG A 252 2.80 18.02 -15.72
C ARG A 252 2.77 17.01 -16.85
N ARG A 253 3.71 16.05 -16.87
CA ARG A 253 3.89 15.10 -17.99
C ARG A 253 3.83 13.66 -17.50
N ILE A 254 2.95 13.35 -16.55
CA ILE A 254 2.82 12.00 -15.97
C ILE A 254 2.46 10.93 -17.01
N HIS A 255 2.94 9.70 -16.81
CA HIS A 255 2.64 8.54 -17.64
C HIS A 255 1.20 8.07 -17.43
N HIS A 256 0.22 8.79 -17.99
CA HIS A 256 -1.19 8.45 -17.87
C HIS A 256 -1.96 8.75 -19.16
N ARG A 257 -2.51 7.69 -19.79
CA ARG A 257 -3.18 7.75 -21.10
C ARG A 257 -4.32 8.77 -21.15
N ALA A 258 -5.26 8.71 -20.20
CA ALA A 258 -6.38 9.65 -20.18
C ALA A 258 -5.98 11.09 -19.78
N SER A 259 -4.83 11.25 -19.11
CA SER A 259 -4.31 12.59 -18.77
C SER A 259 -3.65 13.24 -19.98
N SER A 260 -2.94 12.43 -20.80
CA SER A 260 -2.23 12.86 -22.01
C SER A 260 -3.12 13.07 -23.24
N LEU A 261 -4.25 12.37 -23.33
CA LEU A 261 -5.23 12.54 -24.42
C LEU A 261 -6.06 13.82 -24.25
N PRO A 262 -6.47 14.51 -25.34
CA PRO A 262 -7.42 15.62 -25.24
C PRO A 262 -8.75 15.13 -24.64
N SER A 263 -9.44 16.00 -23.91
CA SER A 263 -10.77 15.68 -23.35
C SER A 263 -11.81 15.52 -24.46
N VAL A 264 -12.90 14.82 -24.16
CA VAL A 264 -14.05 14.68 -25.09
C VAL A 264 -14.66 16.04 -25.44
N ALA A 265 -14.54 17.04 -24.56
CA ALA A 265 -14.99 18.41 -24.85
C ALA A 265 -14.12 19.11 -25.90
N ALA A 266 -12.79 18.91 -25.86
CA ALA A 266 -11.85 19.49 -26.82
C ALA A 266 -11.74 18.68 -28.13
N HIS A 267 -11.99 17.38 -28.07
CA HIS A 267 -11.94 16.46 -29.21
C HIS A 267 -13.09 15.44 -29.13
N PRO A 268 -14.31 15.79 -29.58
CA PRO A 268 -15.49 14.92 -29.44
C PRO A 268 -15.46 13.71 -30.38
N ALA A 269 -14.67 13.77 -31.46
CA ALA A 269 -14.50 12.63 -32.36
C ALA A 269 -13.71 11.50 -31.68
N ARG A 270 -13.99 10.26 -32.09
CA ARG A 270 -13.29 9.06 -31.59
C ARG A 270 -11.80 9.13 -31.89
N ILE A 271 -10.98 8.81 -30.90
CA ILE A 271 -9.53 8.62 -31.05
C ILE A 271 -9.26 7.12 -31.09
N GLY A 272 -8.72 6.63 -32.21
CA GLY A 272 -8.33 5.22 -32.34
C GLY A 272 -7.14 4.86 -31.45
N CYS A 273 -6.97 3.57 -31.13
CA CYS A 273 -5.90 3.09 -30.25
C CYS A 273 -4.51 3.58 -30.67
N SER A 274 -4.13 3.34 -31.94
CA SER A 274 -2.82 3.77 -32.47
C SER A 274 -2.65 5.28 -32.52
N GLN A 275 -3.74 6.03 -32.76
CA GLN A 275 -3.72 7.50 -32.78
C GLN A 275 -3.45 8.08 -31.39
N GLY A 276 -3.87 7.38 -30.32
CA GLY A 276 -3.63 7.81 -28.96
C GLY A 276 -2.13 7.88 -28.59
N PHE A 277 -1.27 7.11 -29.27
CA PHE A 277 0.18 7.17 -29.03
C PHE A 277 0.79 8.51 -29.45
N THR A 278 0.23 9.20 -30.44
CA THR A 278 0.67 10.56 -30.81
C THR A 278 0.52 11.52 -29.62
N ALA A 279 -0.59 11.44 -28.90
CA ALA A 279 -0.80 12.24 -27.68
C ALA A 279 0.08 11.76 -26.53
N LEU A 280 0.23 10.44 -26.35
CA LEU A 280 1.09 9.87 -25.30
C LEU A 280 2.56 10.24 -25.49
N TYR A 281 3.06 10.41 -26.71
CA TYR A 281 4.46 10.76 -26.96
C TYR A 281 4.69 12.26 -27.20
N ALA A 282 3.66 13.09 -27.10
CA ALA A 282 3.79 14.54 -27.26
C ALA A 282 4.68 15.17 -26.16
N GLY A 283 5.56 16.10 -26.53
CA GLY A 283 6.49 16.76 -25.59
C GLY A 283 5.83 17.70 -24.58
N GLY A 284 4.62 18.19 -24.85
CA GLY A 284 3.91 19.14 -24.00
C GLY A 284 3.38 18.55 -22.69
N ALA A 285 2.89 19.43 -21.81
CA ALA A 285 2.13 19.05 -20.63
C ALA A 285 0.87 18.24 -21.00
N ASN A 286 0.45 17.37 -20.10
CA ASN A 286 -0.81 16.65 -20.23
C ASN A 286 -1.99 17.65 -20.24
N PRO A 287 -2.93 17.56 -21.21
CA PRO A 287 -4.06 18.48 -21.31
C PRO A 287 -5.05 18.34 -20.14
N ASN A 288 -5.15 17.16 -19.52
CA ASN A 288 -6.03 16.94 -18.37
C ASN A 288 -5.20 16.72 -17.10
N LEU A 289 -5.40 17.58 -16.11
CA LEU A 289 -4.75 17.45 -14.81
C LEU A 289 -5.37 16.28 -14.03
N LEU A 290 -4.57 15.25 -13.73
CA LEU A 290 -5.01 14.13 -12.88
C LEU A 290 -4.80 14.49 -11.41
N VAL A 291 -5.63 15.41 -10.91
CA VAL A 291 -5.49 15.97 -9.55
C VAL A 291 -5.43 14.88 -8.49
N GLY A 292 -4.45 14.97 -7.61
CA GLY A 292 -4.24 14.05 -6.49
C GLY A 292 -3.44 12.79 -6.82
N ALA A 293 -3.15 12.52 -8.10
CA ALA A 293 -2.29 11.39 -8.47
C ALA A 293 -0.86 11.61 -7.97
N VAL A 294 -0.27 10.58 -7.37
CA VAL A 294 1.13 10.58 -6.95
C VAL A 294 1.94 9.73 -7.90
N VAL A 295 3.00 10.30 -8.46
CA VAL A 295 3.92 9.62 -9.38
C VAL A 295 4.89 8.71 -8.63
N GLY A 296 5.62 7.86 -9.35
CA GLY A 296 6.67 6.99 -8.81
C GLY A 296 7.76 7.70 -8.00
N GLY A 297 8.06 8.96 -8.32
CA GLY A 297 8.94 9.85 -7.52
C GLY A 297 10.33 10.02 -8.14
N PRO A 298 11.27 10.66 -7.43
CA PRO A 298 12.61 10.91 -7.93
C PRO A 298 13.52 9.68 -7.83
N ASP A 299 14.64 9.73 -8.56
CA ASP A 299 15.75 8.78 -8.43
C ASP A 299 16.51 8.92 -7.08
N MET A 300 17.50 8.06 -6.87
CA MET A 300 18.30 8.04 -5.63
C MET A 300 19.12 9.34 -5.40
N GLN A 301 19.28 10.18 -6.43
CA GLN A 301 19.93 11.48 -6.35
C GLN A 301 18.93 12.64 -6.20
N ASP A 302 17.68 12.35 -5.84
CA ASP A 302 16.59 13.32 -5.72
C ASP A 302 16.24 14.05 -7.03
N ARG A 303 16.54 13.44 -8.19
CA ARG A 303 16.23 14.00 -9.51
C ARG A 303 14.94 13.41 -10.06
N PHE A 304 14.10 14.27 -10.63
CA PHE A 304 12.85 13.88 -11.30
C PHE A 304 12.69 14.66 -12.60
N PRO A 305 12.73 14.01 -13.77
CA PRO A 305 12.75 14.72 -15.05
C PRO A 305 11.37 15.23 -15.51
N ASP A 306 10.26 14.77 -14.91
CA ASP A 306 8.88 15.01 -15.40
C ASP A 306 8.74 14.63 -16.88
N GLU A 307 9.01 13.36 -17.18
CA GLU A 307 9.01 12.81 -18.52
C GLU A 307 7.99 11.69 -18.68
N ARG A 308 7.05 11.86 -19.62
CA ARG A 308 5.95 10.90 -19.80
C ARG A 308 6.40 9.48 -20.12
N ASN A 309 7.54 9.32 -20.78
CA ASN A 309 8.05 8.01 -21.19
C ASN A 309 8.85 7.31 -20.09
N ASP A 310 9.27 8.07 -19.08
CA ASP A 310 9.89 7.57 -17.86
C ASP A 310 8.78 7.07 -16.92
N HIS A 311 8.26 5.89 -17.23
CA HIS A 311 7.16 5.27 -16.48
C HIS A 311 7.58 4.87 -15.07
N GLU A 312 8.84 4.48 -14.86
CA GLU A 312 9.41 4.14 -13.54
C GLU A 312 9.17 5.26 -12.52
N HIS A 313 9.38 6.51 -12.94
CA HIS A 313 9.28 7.68 -12.07
C HIS A 313 7.96 8.46 -12.24
N SER A 314 7.41 8.51 -13.45
CA SER A 314 6.28 9.39 -13.81
C SER A 314 4.92 8.68 -13.86
N GLU A 315 4.85 7.36 -13.72
CA GLU A 315 3.57 6.64 -13.66
C GLU A 315 2.95 6.74 -12.27
N PRO A 316 1.69 7.20 -12.16
CA PRO A 316 0.93 7.07 -10.93
C PRO A 316 0.25 5.71 -10.85
N ALA A 317 0.14 5.16 -9.64
CA ALA A 317 -0.57 3.92 -9.39
C ALA A 317 -1.49 4.00 -8.17
N THR A 318 -2.56 3.21 -8.19
CA THR A 318 -3.56 3.19 -7.11
C THR A 318 -2.95 2.78 -5.77
N TYR A 319 -2.00 1.85 -5.78
CA TYR A 319 -1.30 1.38 -4.57
C TYR A 319 -0.33 2.42 -3.98
N ILE A 320 0.10 3.44 -4.73
CA ILE A 320 0.87 4.57 -4.19
C ILE A 320 -0.07 5.48 -3.38
N ASN A 321 -1.23 5.81 -3.96
CA ASN A 321 -2.23 6.68 -3.34
C ASN A 321 -2.97 6.03 -2.17
N ALA A 322 -3.23 4.72 -2.20
CA ALA A 322 -4.04 4.02 -1.21
C ALA A 322 -3.56 4.21 0.25
N PRO A 323 -2.30 3.94 0.61
CA PRO A 323 -1.81 4.19 1.97
C PRO A 323 -1.65 5.69 2.29
N LEU A 324 -1.37 6.53 1.29
CA LEU A 324 -1.22 7.98 1.48
C LEU A 324 -2.50 8.62 2.01
N VAL A 325 -3.67 8.20 1.53
CA VAL A 325 -4.95 8.71 2.03
C VAL A 325 -5.09 8.49 3.54
N GLY A 326 -4.68 7.31 4.03
CA GLY A 326 -4.66 7.01 5.46
C GLY A 326 -3.66 7.87 6.25
N ALA A 327 -2.47 8.09 5.69
CA ALA A 327 -1.44 8.94 6.30
C ALA A 327 -1.89 10.41 6.40
N LEU A 328 -2.44 10.97 5.31
CA LEU A 328 -2.97 12.33 5.26
C LEU A 328 -4.14 12.50 6.24
N ALA A 329 -5.07 11.54 6.29
CA ALA A 329 -6.19 11.58 7.23
C ALA A 329 -5.70 11.62 8.69
N TYR A 330 -4.67 10.83 9.03
CA TYR A 330 -4.07 10.86 10.36
C TYR A 330 -3.42 12.22 10.66
N LEU A 331 -2.60 12.75 9.74
CA LEU A 331 -1.85 13.98 9.94
C LEU A 331 -2.77 15.22 10.00
N ALA A 332 -3.83 15.25 9.19
CA ALA A 332 -4.83 16.31 9.21
C ALA A 332 -5.63 16.32 10.53
N HIS A 333 -6.04 15.16 11.03
CA HIS A 333 -6.76 15.06 12.30
C HIS A 333 -5.89 15.39 13.52
N SER A 334 -4.60 15.03 13.46
CA SER A 334 -3.67 15.20 14.59
C SER A 334 -3.04 16.61 14.66
N TYR A 335 -3.42 17.54 13.78
CA TYR A 335 -2.93 18.93 13.80
C TYR A 335 -3.58 19.77 14.92
N GLY A 336 -4.52 19.22 15.69
CA GLY A 336 -5.18 19.90 16.81
C GLY A 336 -5.55 19.03 18.03
N GLN A 337 -4.91 17.86 18.21
CA GLN A 337 -5.21 16.95 19.33
C GLN A 337 -3.97 16.43 20.09
N LEU A 338 -2.91 17.23 20.14
CA LEU A 338 -1.86 17.08 21.15
C LEU A 338 -1.71 18.38 21.91
#